data_AF-W5SAT2-F1
#
_entry.id   AF-W5SAT2-F1
#
_cell.length_a   1.000
_cell.length_b   1.000
_cell.length_c   1.000
_cell.angle_alpha   90.00
_cell.angle_beta   90.00
_cell.angle_gamma   90.00
#
_symmetry.space_group_name_H-M   'P 1'
#
loop_
_entity.id
_entity.type
_entity.pdbx_description
1 polymer ?
#
loop_
_entity_poly.entity_id
_entity_poly.type
_entity_poly.pdbx_seq_one_letter_code
_entity_poly.pdbx_strand_id
1 'polypeptide(L)'
;MFIWVTQVICRLCLLCLMGVFPLGAALESFCENEYVCIKEYSQEFNFGGIRRIIFAEKVLSESYKEKLKTPYYDRSRKEIEESYPDYSLSFEIVGEPRAINFKSVIFDGVEAEVSIFNLYDYSAQLAGIKDFHMGHPDVNPKFLKVIFPIPVHNTFTIHLRRMFVDKLKARDKIKITLITHYDKEFVLETDNFIRKYEF
;
A
#
# COMPACT_ATOMS: atom_id res chain seq x y z
N MET A 1 25.46 18.80 36.30
CA MET A 1 25.75 17.74 35.30
C MET A 1 24.64 16.69 35.17
N PHE A 2 23.81 16.44 36.19
CA PHE A 2 22.73 15.45 36.15
C PHE A 2 21.48 15.84 35.34
N ILE A 3 21.16 17.14 35.22
CA ILE A 3 19.93 17.64 34.56
C ILE A 3 20.01 17.53 33.02
N TRP A 4 21.22 17.63 32.46
CA TRP A 4 21.42 17.51 31.01
C TRP A 4 21.29 16.06 30.53
N VAL A 5 21.75 15.11 31.34
CA VAL A 5 21.68 13.67 31.00
C VAL A 5 20.23 13.18 31.01
N THR A 6 19.41 13.63 31.97
CA THR A 6 17.98 13.28 32.02
C THR A 6 17.16 13.87 30.88
N GLN A 7 17.44 15.11 30.45
CA GLN A 7 16.77 15.71 29.28
C GLN A 7 17.10 15.01 27.97
N VAL A 8 18.34 14.56 27.79
CA VAL A 8 18.76 13.83 26.57
C VAL A 8 18.15 12.42 26.54
N ILE A 9 18.11 11.72 27.68
CA ILE A 9 17.49 10.39 27.78
C ILE A 9 15.97 10.47 27.54
N CYS A 10 15.27 11.47 28.11
CA CYS A 10 13.84 11.66 27.84
C CYS A 10 13.53 11.95 26.36
N ARG A 11 14.40 12.71 25.66
CA ARG A 11 14.23 12.97 24.21
C ARG A 11 14.49 11.74 23.35
N LEU A 12 15.46 10.91 23.72
CA LEU A 12 15.71 9.62 23.06
C LEU A 12 14.56 8.62 23.29
N CYS A 13 13.99 8.56 24.50
CA CYS A 13 12.81 7.74 24.78
C CYS A 13 11.56 8.22 24.02
N LEU A 14 11.38 9.53 23.84
CA LEU A 14 10.29 10.10 23.04
C LEU A 14 10.42 9.76 21.54
N LEU A 15 11.65 9.70 21.00
CA LEU A 15 11.88 9.28 19.62
C LEU A 15 11.64 7.77 19.43
N CYS A 16 11.97 6.94 20.42
CA CYS A 16 11.64 5.51 20.40
C CYS A 16 10.14 5.22 20.50
N LEU A 17 9.33 6.12 21.08
CA LEU A 17 7.88 5.95 21.20
C LEU A 17 7.11 6.27 19.91
N MET A 18 7.76 6.91 18.93
CA MET A 18 7.14 7.31 17.65
C MET A 18 7.61 6.45 16.47
N GLY A 19 8.62 5.59 16.68
CA GLY A 19 9.15 4.68 15.67
C GLY A 19 8.32 3.39 15.60
N VAL A 20 7.69 3.15 14.46
CA VAL A 20 7.05 1.87 14.17
C VAL A 20 8.17 0.85 13.87
N PHE A 21 8.49 -0.02 14.85
CA PHE A 21 9.55 -1.02 14.69
C PHE A 21 9.08 -2.24 13.88
N PRO A 22 9.86 -2.71 12.90
CA PRO A 22 9.62 -3.99 12.20
C PRO A 22 9.70 -5.18 13.17
N LEU A 23 8.72 -6.07 13.10
CA LEU A 23 8.75 -7.39 13.75
C LEU A 23 9.46 -8.44 12.91
N GLY A 24 9.18 -8.42 11.61
CA GLY A 24 9.60 -9.41 10.65
C GLY A 24 9.22 -8.96 9.25
N ALA A 25 10.00 -9.41 8.26
CA ALA A 25 9.72 -9.15 6.87
C ALA A 25 9.89 -10.43 6.05
N ALA A 26 8.99 -10.65 5.09
CA ALA A 26 9.04 -11.76 4.17
C ALA A 26 9.05 -11.25 2.72
N LEU A 27 9.77 -11.95 1.85
CA LEU A 27 9.77 -11.72 0.41
C LEU A 27 9.48 -13.05 -0.26
N GLU A 28 8.41 -13.10 -1.04
CA GLU A 28 7.95 -14.30 -1.73
C GLU A 28 7.81 -14.02 -3.22
N SER A 29 7.96 -15.05 -4.04
CA SER A 29 7.76 -14.96 -5.48
C SER A 29 7.13 -16.25 -5.98
N PHE A 30 6.00 -16.13 -6.66
CA PHE A 30 5.21 -17.27 -7.13
C PHE A 30 4.40 -16.88 -8.36
N CYS A 31 3.95 -17.86 -9.15
CA CYS A 31 2.99 -17.61 -10.22
C CYS A 31 1.62 -18.12 -9.78
N GLU A 32 0.66 -17.20 -9.67
CA GLU A 32 -0.71 -17.49 -9.24
C GLU A 32 -1.41 -18.44 -10.22
N ASN A 33 -1.10 -18.28 -11.50
CA ASN A 33 -1.62 -19.10 -12.60
C ASN A 33 -0.69 -18.96 -13.83
N GLU A 34 -1.13 -19.51 -14.97
CA GLU A 34 -0.38 -19.42 -16.23
C GLU A 34 -0.26 -18.01 -16.82
N TYR A 35 -0.98 -17.03 -16.26
CA TYR A 35 -1.08 -15.66 -16.77
C TYR A 35 -0.19 -14.66 -16.05
N VAL A 36 0.02 -14.83 -14.75
CA VAL A 36 0.61 -13.80 -13.90
C VAL A 36 1.53 -14.39 -12.83
N CYS A 37 2.63 -13.70 -12.61
CA CYS A 37 3.55 -13.95 -11.51
C CYS A 37 3.58 -12.77 -10.56
N ILE A 38 3.71 -13.07 -9.27
CA ILE A 38 3.62 -12.12 -8.17
C ILE A 38 4.91 -12.18 -7.39
N LYS A 39 5.50 -11.01 -7.14
CA LYS A 39 6.53 -10.81 -6.14
C LYS A 39 5.88 -10.04 -4.99
N GLU A 40 5.92 -10.59 -3.79
CA GLU A 40 5.25 -10.02 -2.62
C GLU A 40 6.26 -9.74 -1.52
N TYR A 41 6.23 -8.53 -0.99
CA TYR A 41 6.89 -8.15 0.24
C TYR A 41 5.84 -7.99 1.33
N SER A 42 6.11 -8.51 2.53
CA SER A 42 5.30 -8.19 3.69
C SER A 42 6.14 -7.84 4.90
N GLN A 43 5.61 -6.95 5.73
CA GLN A 43 6.28 -6.48 6.93
C GLN A 43 5.26 -6.32 8.05
N GLU A 44 5.54 -6.95 9.19
CA GLU A 44 4.76 -6.79 10.41
C GLU A 44 5.37 -5.72 11.31
N PHE A 45 4.52 -5.08 12.10
CA PHE A 45 4.89 -4.01 13.03
C PHE A 45 4.24 -4.23 14.40
N ASN A 46 4.98 -3.89 15.45
CA ASN A 46 4.55 -4.05 16.84
C ASN A 46 3.83 -2.84 17.42
N PHE A 47 3.92 -1.68 16.76
CA PHE A 47 3.51 -0.40 17.31
C PHE A 47 2.73 0.41 16.27
N GLY A 48 1.77 1.20 16.75
CA GLY A 48 0.84 1.93 15.89
C GLY A 48 -0.40 1.11 15.52
N GLY A 49 -1.32 1.74 14.79
CA GLY A 49 -2.56 1.09 14.37
C GLY A 49 -2.41 0.21 13.12
N ILE A 50 -1.28 0.33 12.39
CA ILE A 50 -0.96 -0.50 11.22
C ILE A 50 -0.14 -1.69 11.72
N ARG A 51 -0.72 -2.89 11.64
CA ARG A 51 -0.08 -4.14 12.06
C ARG A 51 0.82 -4.72 10.98
N ARG A 52 0.42 -4.62 9.72
CA ARG A 52 1.13 -5.23 8.60
C ARG A 52 0.96 -4.40 7.35
N ILE A 53 2.01 -4.37 6.52
CA ILE A 53 1.89 -4.01 5.11
C ILE A 53 2.18 -5.21 4.22
N ILE A 54 1.58 -5.20 3.04
CA ILE A 54 1.87 -6.12 1.94
C ILE A 54 2.01 -5.31 0.67
N PHE A 55 3.17 -5.37 0.03
CA PHE A 55 3.42 -4.77 -1.27
C PHE A 55 3.61 -5.87 -2.31
N ALA A 56 2.79 -5.88 -3.34
CA ALA A 56 2.84 -6.89 -4.39
C ALA A 56 3.07 -6.23 -5.75
N GLU A 57 4.02 -6.78 -6.51
CA GLU A 57 4.19 -6.54 -7.93
C GLU A 57 3.67 -7.74 -8.70
N LYS A 58 2.68 -7.51 -9.55
CA LYS A 58 2.10 -8.52 -10.43
C LYS A 58 2.55 -8.26 -11.86
N VAL A 59 3.21 -9.23 -12.47
CA VAL A 59 3.73 -9.18 -13.85
C VAL A 59 3.06 -10.24 -14.71
N LEU A 60 2.92 -9.97 -16.00
CA LEU A 60 2.49 -10.97 -16.97
C LEU A 60 3.55 -12.07 -17.09
N SER A 61 3.12 -13.32 -17.08
CA SER A 61 3.99 -14.47 -17.39
C SER A 61 4.46 -14.41 -18.85
N GLU A 62 5.62 -15.01 -19.13
CA GLU A 62 6.13 -15.08 -20.51
C GLU A 62 5.18 -15.86 -21.44
N SER A 63 4.58 -16.95 -20.93
CA SER A 63 3.56 -17.71 -21.68
C SER A 63 2.38 -16.85 -22.08
N TYR A 64 1.94 -15.94 -21.20
CA TYR A 64 0.81 -15.08 -21.50
C TYR A 64 1.20 -13.90 -22.40
N LYS A 65 2.40 -13.33 -22.24
CA LYS A 65 2.93 -12.34 -23.18
C LYS A 65 2.97 -12.89 -24.61
N GLU A 66 3.35 -14.15 -24.81
CA GLU A 66 3.29 -14.79 -26.13
C GLU A 66 1.84 -14.98 -26.60
N LYS A 67 0.92 -15.40 -25.72
CA LYS A 67 -0.50 -15.54 -26.04
C LYS A 67 -1.15 -14.22 -26.45
N LEU A 68 -0.74 -13.09 -25.84
CA LEU A 68 -1.22 -11.75 -26.18
C LEU A 68 -0.85 -11.30 -27.60
N LYS A 69 0.17 -11.91 -28.23
CA LYS A 69 0.54 -11.62 -29.62
C LYS A 69 -0.41 -12.23 -30.66
N THR A 70 -1.38 -13.04 -30.22
CA THR A 70 -2.36 -13.66 -31.13
C THR A 70 -3.47 -12.69 -31.54
N PRO A 71 -4.05 -12.81 -32.75
CA PRO A 71 -5.08 -11.88 -33.26
C PRO A 71 -6.32 -11.75 -32.36
N TYR A 72 -6.56 -12.73 -31.50
CA TYR A 72 -7.65 -12.71 -30.53
C TYR A 72 -7.57 -11.51 -29.58
N TYR A 73 -6.35 -11.09 -29.20
CA TYR A 73 -6.13 -10.03 -28.23
C TYR A 73 -5.81 -8.67 -28.84
N ASP A 74 -5.78 -8.51 -30.17
CA ASP A 74 -5.33 -7.26 -30.82
C ASP A 74 -6.01 -5.99 -30.28
N ARG A 75 -7.29 -6.09 -29.90
CA ARG A 75 -8.06 -4.96 -29.34
C ARG A 75 -7.72 -4.61 -27.90
N SER A 76 -7.44 -5.61 -27.05
CA SER A 76 -7.22 -5.41 -25.61
C SER A 76 -5.75 -5.55 -25.19
N ARG A 77 -4.88 -6.01 -26.09
CA ARG A 77 -3.46 -6.26 -25.83
C ARG A 77 -2.78 -5.04 -25.25
N LYS A 78 -2.99 -3.87 -25.86
CA LYS A 78 -2.37 -2.62 -25.40
C LYS A 78 -2.80 -2.26 -23.98
N GLU A 79 -4.10 -2.36 -23.69
CA GLU A 79 -4.64 -2.06 -22.36
C GLU A 79 -4.09 -3.03 -21.31
N ILE A 80 -4.00 -4.33 -21.65
CA ILE A 80 -3.41 -5.35 -20.78
C ILE A 80 -1.93 -5.05 -20.55
N GLU A 81 -1.14 -4.79 -21.58
CA GLU A 81 0.29 -4.50 -21.45
C GLU A 81 0.54 -3.21 -20.64
N GLU A 82 -0.30 -2.18 -20.81
CA GLU A 82 -0.19 -0.90 -20.07
C GLU A 82 -0.62 -1.01 -18.59
N SER A 83 -1.39 -2.04 -18.25
CA SER A 83 -1.83 -2.29 -16.88
C SER A 83 -0.79 -3.00 -16.02
N TYR A 84 0.28 -3.52 -16.63
CA TYR A 84 1.32 -4.31 -15.96
C TYR A 84 2.71 -3.65 -16.07
N PRO A 85 3.59 -3.76 -15.05
CA PRO A 85 3.32 -4.35 -13.74
C PRO A 85 2.22 -3.61 -12.96
N ASP A 86 1.31 -4.39 -12.36
CA ASP A 86 0.31 -3.91 -11.42
C ASP A 86 0.90 -3.99 -10.02
N TYR A 87 1.07 -2.84 -9.39
CA TYR A 87 1.57 -2.76 -8.03
C TYR A 87 0.42 -2.49 -7.07
N SER A 88 0.36 -3.22 -5.97
CA SER A 88 -0.58 -2.97 -4.89
C SER A 88 0.13 -2.83 -3.55
N LEU A 89 -0.40 -1.95 -2.70
CA LEU A 89 0.02 -1.78 -1.33
C LEU A 89 -1.19 -1.93 -0.42
N SER A 90 -1.14 -2.94 0.44
CA SER A 90 -2.19 -3.25 1.40
C SER A 90 -1.73 -2.96 2.82
N PHE A 91 -2.63 -2.45 3.64
CA PHE A 91 -2.44 -2.14 5.05
C PHE A 91 -3.43 -2.95 5.89
N GLU A 92 -2.92 -3.73 6.83
CA GLU A 92 -3.73 -4.34 7.88
C GLU A 92 -3.77 -3.40 9.09
N ILE A 93 -4.93 -2.83 9.37
CA ILE A 93 -5.18 -1.97 10.52
C ILE A 93 -5.95 -2.76 11.57
N VAL A 94 -5.46 -2.71 12.80
CA VAL A 94 -6.03 -3.42 13.94
C VAL A 94 -6.29 -2.48 15.11
N GLY A 95 -7.17 -2.92 16.02
CA GLY A 95 -7.42 -2.24 17.29
C GLY A 95 -8.60 -1.26 17.29
N GLU A 96 -9.13 -0.89 16.12
CA GLU A 96 -10.36 -0.09 16.09
C GLU A 96 -11.60 -0.99 16.24
N PRO A 97 -12.58 -0.60 17.06
CA PRO A 97 -13.84 -1.34 17.21
C PRO A 97 -14.82 -1.05 16.06
N ARG A 98 -14.34 -0.66 14.88
CA ARG A 98 -15.20 -0.25 13.75
C ARG A 98 -14.54 -0.57 12.42
N ALA A 99 -15.37 -0.63 11.39
CA ALA A 99 -14.88 -0.62 10.01
C ALA A 99 -14.25 0.75 9.71
N ILE A 100 -13.08 0.72 9.07
CA ILE A 100 -12.32 1.91 8.70
C ILE A 100 -12.30 2.02 7.19
N ASN A 101 -12.45 3.25 6.71
CA ASN A 101 -12.12 3.60 5.34
C ASN A 101 -11.42 4.97 5.34
N PHE A 102 -10.65 5.23 4.29
CA PHE A 102 -9.72 6.35 4.21
C PHE A 102 -10.14 7.35 3.16
N LYS A 103 -10.18 8.63 3.54
CA LYS A 103 -10.45 9.74 2.62
C LYS A 103 -9.20 10.33 2.00
N SER A 104 -8.02 10.02 2.56
CA SER A 104 -6.75 10.50 2.05
C SER A 104 -5.62 9.54 2.38
N VAL A 105 -4.66 9.47 1.46
CA VAL A 105 -3.38 8.78 1.58
C VAL A 105 -2.30 9.78 1.16
N ILE A 106 -1.36 10.05 2.06
CA ILE A 106 -0.28 10.99 1.82
C ILE A 106 1.03 10.22 1.81
N PHE A 107 1.83 10.40 0.76
CA PHE A 107 3.19 9.90 0.67
C PHE A 107 4.16 11.03 0.98
N ASP A 108 4.71 11.05 2.20
CA ASP A 108 5.61 12.12 2.63
C ASP A 108 6.85 12.18 1.72
N GLY A 109 7.14 13.37 1.19
CA GLY A 109 8.29 13.62 0.32
C GLY A 109 8.08 13.26 -1.16
N VAL A 110 6.88 12.80 -1.56
CA VAL A 110 6.52 12.57 -2.96
C VAL A 110 5.14 13.15 -3.25
N GLU A 111 5.06 14.09 -4.19
CA GLU A 111 3.76 14.55 -4.70
C GLU A 111 3.08 13.41 -5.48
N ALA A 112 1.83 13.14 -5.13
CA ALA A 112 1.06 12.01 -5.64
C ALA A 112 -0.37 12.44 -5.95
N GLU A 113 -0.82 12.18 -7.17
CA GLU A 113 -2.22 12.36 -7.53
C GLU A 113 -3.01 11.06 -7.40
N VAL A 114 -4.17 11.15 -6.74
CA VAL A 114 -5.06 10.02 -6.52
C VAL A 114 -6.17 9.91 -7.56
N SER A 115 -6.45 8.69 -7.98
CA SER A 115 -7.65 8.28 -8.71
C SER A 115 -8.64 7.64 -7.75
N ILE A 116 -9.87 8.17 -7.66
CA ILE A 116 -10.93 7.65 -6.76
C ILE A 116 -12.12 7.20 -7.58
N PHE A 117 -12.30 5.89 -7.75
CA PHE A 117 -13.44 5.29 -8.43
C PHE A 117 -13.54 3.78 -8.12
N ASN A 118 -14.65 3.14 -8.51
CA ASN A 118 -14.77 1.68 -8.41
C ASN A 118 -14.17 1.00 -9.65
N LEU A 119 -13.31 0.01 -9.42
CA LEU A 119 -12.77 -0.84 -10.48
C LEU A 119 -13.82 -1.87 -10.90
N TYR A 120 -14.34 -1.73 -12.12
CA TYR A 120 -15.26 -2.66 -12.79
C TYR A 120 -14.56 -3.46 -13.89
N ASP A 121 -13.70 -2.79 -14.68
CA ASP A 121 -12.77 -3.42 -15.61
C ASP A 121 -11.35 -3.15 -15.12
N TYR A 122 -10.85 -4.11 -14.33
CA TYR A 122 -9.62 -3.97 -13.58
C TYR A 122 -8.42 -3.62 -14.48
N SER A 123 -8.27 -4.30 -15.62
CA SER A 123 -7.21 -4.01 -16.59
C SER A 123 -7.34 -2.61 -17.18
N ALA A 124 -8.40 -2.34 -17.95
CA ALA A 124 -8.50 -1.08 -18.69
C ALA A 124 -8.45 0.16 -17.78
N GLN A 125 -9.03 0.05 -16.57
CA GLN A 125 -9.06 1.17 -15.65
C GLN A 125 -7.74 1.36 -14.88
N LEU A 126 -6.97 0.30 -14.61
CA LEU A 126 -5.64 0.44 -13.98
C LEU A 126 -4.65 1.15 -14.90
N ALA A 127 -4.66 0.87 -16.21
CA ALA A 127 -3.83 1.59 -17.17
C ALA A 127 -4.07 3.11 -17.15
N GLY A 128 -5.29 3.54 -16.80
CA GLY A 128 -5.72 4.93 -16.76
C GLY A 128 -5.58 5.64 -15.41
N ILE A 129 -5.05 5.00 -14.37
CA ILE A 129 -4.90 5.67 -13.06
C ILE A 129 -3.79 6.73 -13.10
N LYS A 130 -3.84 7.66 -12.16
CA LYS A 130 -2.84 8.72 -11.99
C LYS A 130 -1.57 8.16 -11.35
N ASP A 131 -1.17 8.63 -10.17
CA ASP A 131 -0.04 8.04 -9.44
C ASP A 131 -0.48 6.79 -8.68
N PHE A 132 -1.66 6.85 -8.07
CA PHE A 132 -2.26 5.71 -7.39
C PHE A 132 -3.79 5.77 -7.42
N HIS A 133 -4.42 4.63 -7.18
CA HIS A 133 -5.86 4.47 -7.06
C HIS A 133 -6.23 4.00 -5.66
N MET A 134 -7.34 4.54 -5.15
CA MET A 134 -8.02 4.01 -3.98
C MET A 134 -9.53 3.95 -4.21
N GLY A 135 -10.19 3.04 -3.52
CA GLY A 135 -11.65 2.95 -3.52
C GLY A 135 -12.32 4.20 -2.92
N HIS A 136 -13.63 4.34 -3.15
CA HIS A 136 -14.37 5.48 -2.60
C HIS A 136 -14.37 5.44 -1.06
N PRO A 137 -14.13 6.56 -0.34
CA PRO A 137 -14.09 6.59 1.12
C PRO A 137 -15.43 6.24 1.78
N ASP A 138 -16.52 6.57 1.11
CA ASP A 138 -17.88 6.38 1.63
C ASP A 138 -18.57 5.10 1.14
N VAL A 139 -17.82 4.06 0.77
CA VAL A 139 -18.43 2.75 0.46
C VAL A 139 -19.15 2.24 1.72
N ASN A 140 -20.47 2.08 1.62
CA ASN A 140 -21.36 1.63 2.68
C ASN A 140 -21.28 2.49 3.97
N PRO A 141 -21.74 3.76 3.93
CA PRO A 141 -21.57 4.71 5.03
C PRO A 141 -22.32 4.32 6.30
N LYS A 142 -23.32 3.42 6.20
CA LYS A 142 -24.01 2.86 7.36
C LYS A 142 -23.09 1.94 8.16
N PHE A 143 -22.25 1.15 7.49
CA PHE A 143 -21.33 0.22 8.14
C PHE A 143 -20.21 0.95 8.90
N LEU A 144 -19.75 2.10 8.38
CA LEU A 144 -18.76 2.96 9.03
C LEU A 144 -19.21 3.53 10.39
N LYS A 145 -20.53 3.56 10.64
CA LYS A 145 -21.12 4.03 11.90
C LYS A 145 -21.28 2.92 12.95
N VAL A 146 -21.06 1.66 12.58
CA VAL A 146 -21.22 0.52 13.49
C VAL A 146 -19.99 0.42 14.38
N ILE A 147 -20.21 0.35 15.69
CA ILE A 147 -19.20 0.04 16.69
C ILE A 147 -19.41 -1.40 17.14
N PHE A 148 -18.42 -2.24 16.90
CA PHE A 148 -18.40 -3.64 17.29
C PHE A 148 -17.88 -3.78 18.72
N PRO A 149 -18.33 -4.81 19.46
CA PRO A 149 -17.85 -5.09 20.82
C PRO A 149 -16.43 -5.69 20.83
N ILE A 150 -15.86 -5.97 19.66
CA ILE A 150 -14.53 -6.54 19.47
C ILE A 150 -13.75 -5.71 18.43
N PRO A 151 -12.41 -5.71 18.48
CA PRO A 151 -11.60 -5.10 17.43
C PRO A 151 -11.89 -5.70 16.06
N VAL A 152 -11.93 -4.84 15.05
CA VAL A 152 -12.13 -5.23 13.64
C VAL A 152 -10.77 -5.21 12.94
N HIS A 153 -10.48 -6.28 12.20
CA HIS A 153 -9.36 -6.31 11.27
C HIS A 153 -9.79 -5.62 9.98
N ASN A 154 -9.12 -4.52 9.65
CA ASN A 154 -9.41 -3.73 8.47
C ASN A 154 -8.27 -3.87 7.46
N THR A 155 -8.59 -4.28 6.25
CA THR A 155 -7.63 -4.29 5.14
C THR A 155 -7.98 -3.16 4.20
N PHE A 156 -7.01 -2.29 3.94
CA PHE A 156 -7.11 -1.23 2.95
C PHE A 156 -6.03 -1.43 1.89
N THR A 157 -6.43 -1.45 0.62
CA THR A 157 -5.52 -1.68 -0.51
C THR A 157 -5.62 -0.53 -1.49
N ILE A 158 -4.46 -0.09 -1.97
CA ILE A 158 -4.31 0.87 -3.06
C ILE A 158 -3.53 0.24 -4.20
N HIS A 159 -3.80 0.70 -5.41
CA HIS A 159 -3.04 0.31 -6.61
C HIS A 159 -2.12 1.46 -7.02
N LEU A 160 -0.89 1.16 -7.40
CA LEU A 160 0.15 2.13 -7.67
C LEU A 160 0.57 2.00 -9.13
N ARG A 161 0.69 3.14 -9.82
CA ARG A 161 1.24 3.15 -11.17
C ARG A 161 2.75 2.97 -11.12
N ARG A 162 3.31 2.27 -12.10
CA ARG A 162 4.77 2.06 -12.22
C ARG A 162 5.59 3.34 -12.03
N MET A 163 5.23 4.42 -12.72
CA MET A 163 5.98 5.69 -12.60
C MET A 163 5.98 6.25 -11.18
N PHE A 164 4.92 6.00 -10.40
CA PHE A 164 4.85 6.41 -9.01
C PHE A 164 5.71 5.51 -8.12
N VAL A 165 5.73 4.20 -8.38
CA VAL A 165 6.66 3.27 -7.71
C VAL A 165 8.11 3.68 -7.95
N ASP A 166 8.48 4.10 -9.17
CA ASP A 166 9.81 4.63 -9.48
C ASP A 166 10.15 5.88 -8.64
N LYS A 167 9.19 6.81 -8.47
CA LYS A 167 9.37 7.99 -7.60
C LYS A 167 9.56 7.59 -6.13
N LEU A 168 8.82 6.58 -5.65
CA LEU A 168 8.95 6.05 -4.29
C LEU A 168 10.31 5.37 -4.11
N LYS A 169 10.77 4.57 -5.09
CA LYS A 169 12.05 3.87 -5.09
C LYS A 169 13.25 4.83 -4.99
N ALA A 170 13.13 6.06 -5.48
CA ALA A 170 14.17 7.09 -5.38
C ALA A 170 14.34 7.67 -3.96
N ARG A 171 13.46 7.36 -3.00
CA ARG A 171 13.53 7.88 -1.63
C ARG A 171 14.36 6.98 -0.73
N ASP A 172 14.93 7.55 0.33
CA ASP A 172 15.67 6.75 1.31
C ASP A 172 14.76 5.93 2.22
N LYS A 173 13.59 6.50 2.55
CA LYS A 173 12.56 5.90 3.38
C LYS A 173 11.20 6.07 2.73
N ILE A 174 10.27 5.22 3.14
CA ILE A 174 8.85 5.35 2.81
C ILE A 174 8.14 5.81 4.08
N LYS A 175 7.46 6.95 3.99
CA LYS A 175 6.54 7.41 5.02
C LYS A 175 5.17 7.69 4.41
N ILE A 176 4.15 7.09 5.00
CA ILE A 176 2.77 7.12 4.51
C ILE A 176 1.86 7.49 5.66
N THR A 177 0.95 8.42 5.40
CA THR A 177 -0.10 8.82 6.34
C THR A 177 -1.47 8.49 5.75
N LEU A 178 -2.23 7.63 6.43
CA LEU A 178 -3.61 7.30 6.07
C LEU A 178 -4.56 8.11 6.95
N ILE A 179 -5.51 8.82 6.34
CA ILE A 179 -6.48 9.67 7.06
C ILE A 179 -7.88 9.11 6.89
N THR A 180 -8.52 8.75 8.00
CA THR A 180 -9.88 8.21 8.00
C THR A 180 -10.93 9.27 7.71
N HIS A 181 -12.16 8.84 7.42
CA HIS A 181 -13.30 9.74 7.28
C HIS A 181 -13.61 10.56 8.57
N TYR A 182 -13.15 10.08 9.74
CA TYR A 182 -13.31 10.73 11.04
C TYR A 182 -12.02 11.42 11.52
N ASP A 183 -11.14 11.78 10.59
CA ASP A 183 -9.92 12.57 10.84
C ASP A 183 -8.90 11.93 11.77
N LYS A 184 -8.93 10.60 11.91
CA LYS A 184 -7.86 9.85 12.57
C LYS A 184 -6.75 9.54 11.59
N GLU A 185 -5.52 9.76 12.02
CA GLU A 185 -4.33 9.48 11.23
C GLU A 185 -3.67 8.17 11.64
N PHE A 186 -3.20 7.43 10.65
CA PHE A 186 -2.34 6.26 10.82
C PHE A 186 -1.06 6.52 10.03
N VAL A 187 0.05 6.67 10.75
CA VAL A 187 1.36 6.99 10.16
C VAL A 187 2.22 5.74 10.17
N LEU A 188 2.81 5.43 9.03
CA LEU A 188 3.84 4.41 8.86
C LEU A 188 5.11 5.09 8.36
N GLU A 189 6.24 4.83 9.00
CA GLU A 189 7.57 5.15 8.49
C GLU A 189 8.43 3.89 8.52
N THR A 190 9.04 3.53 7.39
CA THR A 190 9.89 2.35 7.25
C THR A 190 11.01 2.61 6.25
N ASP A 191 12.05 1.77 6.28
CA ASP A 191 13.08 1.77 5.25
C ASP A 191 12.44 1.48 3.88
N ASN A 192 13.04 2.01 2.81
CA ASN A 192 12.50 1.83 1.48
C ASN A 192 12.68 0.38 0.98
N PHE A 193 11.69 -0.47 1.24
CA PHE A 193 11.65 -1.87 0.83
C PHE A 193 11.54 -2.02 -0.70
N ILE A 194 10.89 -1.08 -1.40
CA ILE A 194 10.78 -1.06 -2.87
C ILE A 194 12.19 -0.98 -3.47
N ARG A 195 13.02 -0.07 -2.95
CA ARG A 195 14.43 0.06 -3.32
C ARG A 195 15.25 -1.14 -2.89
N LYS A 196 15.13 -1.56 -1.63
CA LYS A 196 15.94 -2.64 -1.03
C LYS A 196 15.78 -3.98 -1.74
N TYR A 197 14.58 -4.31 -2.18
CA TYR A 197 14.28 -5.59 -2.82
C TYR A 197 14.11 -5.48 -4.34
N GLU A 198 14.44 -4.33 -4.93
CA GLU A 198 14.40 -4.11 -6.38
C GLU A 198 13.05 -4.49 -7.01
N PHE A 199 11.98 -3.94 -6.44
CA PHE A 199 10.67 -3.88 -7.10
C PHE A 199 10.65 -2.87 -8.25
#